data_AF-A0A177NPD4-F1
#
_entry.id   AF-A0A177NPD4-F1
#
_cell.length_a   1.000
_cell.length_b   1.000
_cell.length_c   1.000
_cell.angle_alpha   90.00
_cell.angle_beta   90.00
_cell.angle_gamma   90.00
#
_symmetry.space_group_name_H-M   'P 1'
#
loop_
_entity.id
_entity.type
_entity.pdbx_description
1 polymer ?
#
loop_
_entity_poly.entity_id
_entity_poly.type
_entity_poly.pdbx_seq_one_letter_code
_entity_poly.pdbx_strand_id
1 'polypeptide(L)'
;MELRGNDLLFELVIITTQGYDMLKIHFLNVGKGNCTVIKFPSGHLTVVDIDNSRNEDENILQCPIQFLEENYPNKNIFRFILTHPDMDHMSGLDELFIKRNIVNFWDTDHDKNVDINKMHLGGYNKQDWIRYQNIREQAEKPKVLKIRQHHESLNYWLDDNLKVLGPSNALIKKAKETGEHNHCSYVLKIEHEGIKILLGGDATKESWQDILAHHGKNELKADVFLAPHHGSPANIEKDVFAHINPQYVIVSDHKGHSYDYQYYNSLASTQVYSTKHFGNITLEIGATSKKITPERNG
;
A
#
# COMPACT_ATOMS: atom_id res chain seq x y z
N MET A 1 -36.20 23.17 -57.25
CA MET A 1 -35.10 22.24 -56.92
C MET A 1 -34.09 23.05 -56.13
N GLU A 2 -34.33 23.20 -54.84
CA GLU A 2 -33.46 23.93 -53.91
C GLU A 2 -32.77 22.90 -53.01
N LEU A 3 -31.45 22.80 -53.13
CA LEU A 3 -30.62 22.02 -52.22
C LEU A 3 -30.27 22.91 -51.03
N ARG A 4 -30.79 22.58 -49.84
CA ARG A 4 -30.37 23.18 -48.57
C ARG A 4 -28.99 22.62 -48.23
N GLY A 5 -27.98 23.49 -48.21
CA GLY A 5 -26.67 23.19 -47.62
C GLY A 5 -26.79 23.22 -46.11
N ASN A 6 -26.56 22.08 -45.46
CA ASN A 6 -26.30 22.03 -44.02
C ASN A 6 -24.82 22.36 -43.81
N ASP A 7 -24.54 23.58 -43.35
CA ASP A 7 -23.23 23.93 -42.81
C ASP A 7 -23.02 23.18 -41.49
N LEU A 8 -22.27 22.08 -41.55
CA LEU A 8 -21.74 21.40 -40.38
C LEU A 8 -20.59 22.24 -39.81
N LEU A 9 -20.91 23.06 -38.81
CA LEU A 9 -19.93 23.68 -37.93
C LEU A 9 -19.21 22.57 -37.16
N PHE A 10 -17.96 22.28 -37.53
CA PHE A 10 -17.06 21.49 -36.69
C PHE A 10 -16.59 22.38 -35.53
N GLU A 11 -17.14 22.18 -34.34
CA GLU A 11 -16.54 22.71 -33.12
C GLU A 11 -15.17 22.06 -32.93
N LEU A 12 -14.13 22.89 -33.01
CA LEU A 12 -12.78 22.52 -32.59
C LEU A 12 -12.81 22.32 -31.07
N VAL A 13 -13.01 21.09 -30.62
CA VAL A 13 -12.80 20.72 -29.22
C VAL A 13 -11.30 20.85 -28.95
N ILE A 14 -10.89 21.97 -28.37
CA ILE A 14 -9.58 22.08 -27.75
C ILE A 14 -9.62 21.16 -26.52
N ILE A 15 -9.13 19.93 -26.70
CA ILE A 15 -8.75 19.08 -25.58
C ILE A 15 -7.58 19.81 -24.92
N THR A 16 -7.87 20.58 -23.88
CA THR A 16 -6.83 21.05 -22.98
C THR A 16 -6.18 19.78 -22.45
N THR A 17 -4.90 19.58 -22.76
CA THR A 17 -4.11 18.54 -22.10
C THR A 17 -4.05 18.93 -20.63
N GLN A 18 -5.01 18.46 -19.84
CA GLN A 18 -4.93 18.42 -18.40
C GLN A 18 -3.58 17.76 -18.14
N GLY A 19 -2.62 18.52 -17.61
CA GLY A 19 -1.25 18.02 -17.43
C GLY A 19 -1.36 16.67 -16.74
N TYR A 20 -0.72 15.63 -17.31
CA TYR A 20 -0.82 14.29 -16.78
C TYR A 20 -0.49 14.34 -15.28
N ASP A 21 -1.49 14.15 -14.43
CA ASP A 21 -1.34 14.25 -12.98
C ASP A 21 -0.29 13.21 -12.58
N MET A 22 0.70 13.63 -11.81
CA MET A 22 1.83 12.80 -11.40
C MET A 22 1.36 11.70 -10.42
N LEU A 23 1.87 10.48 -10.58
CA LEU A 23 1.79 9.46 -9.53
C LEU A 23 2.72 9.86 -8.39
N LYS A 24 2.16 10.03 -7.19
CA LYS A 24 2.92 10.33 -5.98
C LYS A 24 2.68 9.27 -4.92
N ILE A 25 3.75 8.62 -4.47
CA ILE A 25 3.72 7.61 -3.42
C ILE A 25 4.59 8.11 -2.26
N HIS A 26 4.02 8.15 -1.07
CA HIS A 26 4.70 8.50 0.16
C HIS A 26 4.78 7.27 1.06
N PHE A 27 5.98 6.80 1.34
CA PHE A 27 6.26 5.80 2.37
C PHE A 27 6.58 6.57 3.66
N LEU A 28 5.66 6.54 4.62
CA LEU A 28 5.76 7.37 5.82
C LEU A 28 6.65 6.71 6.87
N ASN A 29 7.44 7.51 7.59
CA ASN A 29 8.25 7.05 8.72
C ASN A 29 7.37 6.90 9.97
N VAL A 30 6.64 5.79 10.08
CA VAL A 30 5.60 5.58 11.10
C VAL A 30 6.00 4.71 12.27
N GLY A 31 7.17 4.08 12.21
CA GLY A 31 7.67 3.20 13.26
C GLY A 31 7.62 1.74 12.83
N LYS A 32 6.97 0.90 13.65
CA LYS A 32 7.03 -0.56 13.48
C LYS A 32 6.24 -1.06 12.30
N GLY A 33 5.15 -0.40 11.93
CA GLY A 33 4.27 -0.85 10.87
C GLY A 33 4.53 -0.20 9.52
N ASN A 34 3.45 -0.07 8.74
CA ASN A 34 3.44 0.58 7.44
C ASN A 34 2.39 1.68 7.38
N CYS A 35 2.70 2.73 6.64
CA CYS A 35 1.69 3.61 6.06
C CYS A 35 2.21 4.15 4.72
N THR A 36 1.48 3.82 3.66
CA THR A 36 1.78 4.32 2.31
C THR A 36 0.62 5.14 1.79
N VAL A 37 0.86 6.42 1.50
CA VAL A 37 -0.15 7.33 0.92
C VAL A 37 0.14 7.51 -0.57
N ILE A 38 -0.85 7.23 -1.42
CA ILE A 38 -0.71 7.23 -2.87
C ILE A 38 -1.73 8.18 -3.50
N LYS A 39 -1.25 9.22 -4.17
CA LYS A 39 -2.07 10.06 -5.06
C LYS A 39 -1.85 9.58 -6.49
N PHE A 40 -2.89 9.00 -7.07
CA PHE A 40 -2.88 8.52 -8.45
C PHE A 40 -3.15 9.64 -9.46
N PRO A 41 -2.69 9.47 -10.72
CA PRO A 41 -3.02 10.35 -11.85
C PRO A 41 -4.53 10.55 -12.06
N SER A 42 -5.34 9.53 -11.79
CA SER A 42 -6.81 9.58 -11.86
C SER A 42 -7.46 10.61 -10.92
N GLY A 43 -6.72 11.13 -9.94
CA GLY A 43 -7.26 11.96 -8.87
C GLY A 43 -7.55 11.20 -7.56
N HIS A 44 -7.53 9.87 -7.58
CA HIS A 44 -7.78 9.03 -6.42
C HIS A 44 -6.66 9.15 -5.37
N LEU A 45 -7.07 9.17 -4.10
CA LEU A 45 -6.19 9.06 -2.94
C LEU A 45 -6.37 7.68 -2.32
N THR A 46 -5.28 6.93 -2.23
CA THR A 46 -5.22 5.60 -1.62
C THR A 46 -4.34 5.67 -0.38
N VAL A 47 -4.76 5.01 0.68
CA VAL A 47 -3.94 4.79 1.89
C VAL A 47 -3.80 3.28 2.07
N VAL A 48 -2.56 2.78 2.14
CA VAL A 48 -2.24 1.37 2.40
C VAL A 48 -1.63 1.30 3.78
N ASP A 49 -2.34 0.66 4.71
CA ASP A 49 -2.04 0.62 6.15
C ASP A 49 -1.92 2.01 6.79
N ILE A 50 -1.90 2.10 8.12
CA ILE A 50 -1.99 3.40 8.82
C ILE A 50 -1.23 3.48 10.14
N ASP A 51 -0.14 2.74 10.35
CA ASP A 51 0.51 2.72 11.66
C ASP A 51 0.69 4.12 12.29
N ASN A 52 0.05 4.34 13.42
CA ASN A 52 0.17 5.56 14.22
C ASN A 52 0.57 5.23 15.66
N SER A 53 1.21 4.08 15.87
CA SER A 53 1.65 3.58 17.19
C SER A 53 2.88 4.30 17.77
N ARG A 54 2.90 5.62 17.59
CA ARG A 54 3.99 6.50 18.04
C ARG A 54 3.98 6.60 19.56
N ASN A 55 5.13 6.34 20.18
CA ASN A 55 5.37 6.67 21.58
C ASN A 55 5.89 8.11 21.69
N GLU A 56 5.63 8.77 22.83
CA GLU A 56 6.04 10.17 23.08
C GLU A 56 7.56 10.40 22.94
N ASP A 57 8.38 9.36 23.09
CA ASP A 57 9.84 9.40 22.94
C ASP A 57 10.33 9.39 21.47
N GLU A 58 9.43 9.25 20.49
CA GLU A 58 9.76 9.08 19.08
C GLU A 58 9.39 10.30 18.22
N ASN A 59 9.83 11.49 18.61
CA ASN A 59 9.63 12.78 17.91
C ASN A 59 10.08 12.82 16.42
N ILE A 60 10.62 11.73 15.88
CA ILE A 60 11.02 11.61 14.48
C ILE A 60 9.98 10.91 13.61
N LEU A 61 8.93 10.31 14.20
CA LEU A 61 7.91 9.57 13.48
C LEU A 61 6.82 10.51 12.95
N GLN A 62 6.40 10.25 11.71
CA GLN A 62 5.32 10.96 11.04
C GLN A 62 3.97 10.47 11.58
N CYS A 63 3.13 11.39 12.05
CA CYS A 63 1.71 11.12 12.22
C CYS A 63 1.05 11.00 10.84
N PRO A 64 0.48 9.84 10.45
CA PRO A 64 -0.14 9.69 9.13
C PRO A 64 -1.37 10.58 8.93
N ILE A 65 -2.14 10.77 10.00
CA ILE A 65 -3.37 11.56 9.97
C ILE A 65 -3.05 13.03 9.78
N GLN A 66 -2.06 13.55 10.52
CA GLN A 66 -1.56 14.91 10.32
C GLN A 66 -0.98 15.08 8.91
N PHE A 67 -0.19 14.10 8.43
CA PHE A 67 0.35 14.13 7.06
C PHE A 67 -0.77 14.27 6.02
N LEU A 68 -1.85 13.50 6.18
CA LEU A 68 -3.01 13.53 5.32
C LEU A 68 -3.78 14.87 5.40
N GLU A 69 -3.87 15.50 6.58
CA GLU A 69 -4.48 16.82 6.76
C GLU A 69 -3.64 17.93 6.11
N GLU A 70 -2.32 17.90 6.25
CA GLU A 70 -1.41 18.91 5.71
C GLU A 70 -1.25 18.81 4.19
N ASN A 71 -1.13 17.59 3.66
CA ASN A 71 -0.81 17.38 2.24
C ASN A 71 -2.06 17.16 1.38
N TYR A 72 -3.16 16.71 1.97
CA TYR A 72 -4.39 16.36 1.25
C TYR A 72 -5.67 16.77 2.01
N PRO A 73 -5.80 18.05 2.46
CA PRO A 73 -6.85 18.50 3.39
C PRO A 73 -8.28 18.27 2.89
N ASN A 74 -8.50 18.42 1.58
CA ASN A 74 -9.84 18.38 0.97
C ASN A 74 -10.13 17.09 0.18
N LYS A 75 -9.30 16.05 0.34
CA LYS A 75 -9.44 14.79 -0.40
C LYS A 75 -10.11 13.73 0.47
N ASN A 76 -11.16 13.10 -0.05
CA ASN A 76 -11.62 11.83 0.50
C ASN A 76 -10.57 10.74 0.23
N ILE A 77 -10.52 9.74 1.11
CA ILE A 77 -9.74 8.53 0.86
C ILE A 77 -10.61 7.66 -0.05
N PHE A 78 -10.27 7.62 -1.33
CA PHE A 78 -11.02 6.83 -2.31
C PHE A 78 -10.99 5.34 -1.96
N ARG A 79 -9.82 4.85 -1.55
CA ARG A 79 -9.68 3.51 -0.98
C ARG A 79 -8.69 3.51 0.19
N PHE A 80 -9.10 2.88 1.27
CA PHE A 80 -8.18 2.41 2.30
C PHE A 80 -7.92 0.93 2.03
N ILE A 81 -6.67 0.49 2.04
CA ILE A 81 -6.29 -0.91 1.90
C ILE A 81 -5.59 -1.33 3.18
N LEU A 82 -6.22 -2.22 3.94
CA LEU A 82 -5.56 -2.90 5.04
C LEU A 82 -4.90 -4.16 4.49
N THR A 83 -3.57 -4.25 4.53
CA THR A 83 -2.84 -5.37 3.95
C THR A 83 -3.19 -6.68 4.64
N HIS A 84 -3.29 -6.68 5.96
CA HIS A 84 -3.66 -7.81 6.82
C HIS A 84 -4.04 -7.29 8.22
N PRO A 85 -4.70 -8.09 9.08
CA PRO A 85 -5.34 -7.62 10.32
C PRO A 85 -4.41 -7.51 11.54
N ASP A 86 -3.19 -7.03 11.36
CA ASP A 86 -2.24 -6.84 12.46
C ASP A 86 -2.25 -5.38 12.94
N MET A 87 -2.03 -5.18 14.24
CA MET A 87 -2.31 -3.90 14.91
C MET A 87 -1.38 -2.78 14.45
N ASP A 88 -0.13 -3.12 14.15
CA ASP A 88 0.85 -2.25 13.51
C ASP A 88 0.47 -1.84 12.08
N HIS A 89 -0.52 -2.46 11.44
CA HIS A 89 -1.03 -2.02 10.13
C HIS A 89 -2.32 -1.19 10.23
N MET A 90 -2.98 -1.20 11.39
CA MET A 90 -4.24 -0.49 11.63
C MET A 90 -4.23 0.49 12.81
N SER A 91 -3.10 0.69 13.50
CA SER A 91 -3.05 1.62 14.62
C SER A 91 -3.37 3.05 14.16
N GLY A 92 -4.35 3.72 14.75
CA GLY A 92 -4.85 5.03 14.30
C GLY A 92 -6.05 4.96 13.35
N LEU A 93 -6.57 3.77 13.04
CA LEU A 93 -7.76 3.59 12.21
C LEU A 93 -8.99 4.31 12.77
N ASP A 94 -9.23 4.26 14.08
CA ASP A 94 -10.41 4.92 14.67
C ASP A 94 -10.36 6.44 14.48
N GLU A 95 -9.21 7.04 14.75
CA GLU A 95 -8.98 8.47 14.56
C GLU A 95 -9.09 8.86 13.08
N LEU A 96 -8.56 8.05 12.16
CA LEU A 96 -8.67 8.28 10.73
C LEU A 96 -10.13 8.34 10.29
N PHE A 97 -10.97 7.41 10.75
CA PHE A 97 -12.40 7.35 10.42
C PHE A 97 -13.21 8.51 11.02
N ILE A 98 -12.75 9.10 12.13
CA ILE A 98 -13.36 10.31 12.70
C ILE A 98 -13.05 11.54 11.82
N LYS A 99 -11.84 11.63 11.27
CA LYS A 99 -11.36 12.81 10.53
C LYS A 99 -11.57 12.74 9.02
N ARG A 100 -11.69 11.55 8.43
CA ARG A 100 -11.67 11.35 6.99
C ARG A 100 -12.82 10.46 6.52
N ASN A 101 -13.45 10.90 5.43
CA ASN A 101 -14.37 10.05 4.68
C ASN A 101 -13.59 9.05 3.81
N ILE A 102 -13.82 7.77 4.07
CA ILE A 102 -13.28 6.64 3.30
C ILE A 102 -14.41 6.07 2.45
N VAL A 103 -14.18 5.94 1.14
CA VAL A 103 -15.22 5.47 0.20
C VAL A 103 -15.22 3.95 0.11
N ASN A 104 -14.05 3.34 -0.09
CA ASN A 104 -13.87 1.89 -0.17
C ASN A 104 -12.87 1.43 0.90
N PHE A 105 -13.18 0.33 1.57
CA PHE A 105 -12.28 -0.31 2.53
C PHE A 105 -11.93 -1.70 2.02
N TRP A 106 -10.68 -1.90 1.63
CA TRP A 106 -10.19 -3.19 1.17
C TRP A 106 -9.60 -3.94 2.35
N ASP A 107 -10.01 -5.19 2.44
CA ASP A 107 -9.70 -6.07 3.55
C ASP A 107 -9.46 -7.48 3.02
N THR A 108 -8.82 -8.34 3.79
CA THR A 108 -8.61 -9.74 3.45
C THR A 108 -9.71 -10.59 4.10
N ASP A 109 -10.06 -11.70 3.46
CA ASP A 109 -11.11 -12.60 3.97
C ASP A 109 -10.59 -13.54 5.08
N HIS A 110 -9.96 -12.98 6.11
CA HIS A 110 -9.46 -13.71 7.28
C HIS A 110 -10.54 -13.88 8.37
N ASP A 111 -10.23 -14.63 9.43
CA ASP A 111 -11.07 -14.85 10.62
C ASP A 111 -10.42 -14.41 11.95
N LYS A 112 -9.25 -13.76 11.90
CA LYS A 112 -8.61 -13.12 13.06
C LYS A 112 -9.63 -12.44 13.98
N ASN A 113 -9.68 -12.95 15.20
CA ASN A 113 -10.43 -12.39 16.30
C ASN A 113 -9.48 -12.23 17.48
N VAL A 114 -9.58 -11.12 18.18
CA VAL A 114 -8.78 -10.87 19.37
C VAL A 114 -9.67 -10.52 20.54
N ASP A 115 -9.46 -11.21 21.66
CA ASP A 115 -10.13 -10.93 22.93
C ASP A 115 -9.57 -9.62 23.52
N ILE A 116 -10.24 -8.51 23.23
CA ILE A 116 -9.85 -7.16 23.66
C ILE A 116 -9.67 -7.00 25.17
N ASN A 117 -10.26 -7.89 25.99
CA ASN A 117 -10.14 -7.84 27.45
C ASN A 117 -8.92 -8.61 27.97
N LYS A 118 -8.36 -9.51 27.15
CA LYS A 118 -7.15 -10.29 27.46
C LYS A 118 -5.96 -9.89 26.61
N MET A 119 -6.15 -8.96 25.68
CA MET A 119 -5.12 -8.57 24.73
C MET A 119 -4.05 -7.72 25.42
N HIS A 120 -2.83 -8.23 25.45
CA HIS A 120 -1.65 -7.38 25.57
C HIS A 120 -1.44 -6.70 24.22
N LEU A 121 -2.06 -5.53 24.05
CA LEU A 121 -1.99 -4.73 22.82
C LEU A 121 -0.61 -4.13 22.56
N GLY A 122 0.43 -4.41 23.35
CA GLY A 122 1.78 -3.92 23.08
C GLY A 122 1.90 -2.38 22.97
N GLY A 123 0.94 -1.62 23.51
CA GLY A 123 0.84 -0.16 23.36
C GLY A 123 -0.20 0.31 22.33
N TYR A 124 -0.78 -0.57 21.51
CA TYR A 124 -1.81 -0.20 20.53
C TYR A 124 -3.15 0.15 21.19
N ASN A 125 -3.91 1.05 20.53
CA ASN A 125 -5.21 1.49 21.01
C ASN A 125 -6.32 0.48 20.65
N LYS A 126 -7.03 -0.03 21.65
CA LYS A 126 -8.15 -0.97 21.46
C LYS A 126 -9.29 -0.43 20.60
N GLN A 127 -9.46 0.89 20.53
CA GLN A 127 -10.51 1.51 19.70
C GLN A 127 -10.28 1.25 18.20
N ASP A 128 -9.03 1.11 17.76
CA ASP A 128 -8.73 0.77 16.37
C ASP A 128 -9.27 -0.61 16.00
N TRP A 129 -9.09 -1.59 16.89
CA TRP A 129 -9.65 -2.94 16.70
C TRP A 129 -11.17 -2.95 16.74
N ILE A 130 -11.79 -2.21 17.67
CA ILE A 130 -13.25 -2.09 17.76
C ILE A 130 -13.81 -1.44 16.48
N ARG A 131 -13.18 -0.36 16.01
CA ARG A 131 -13.52 0.31 14.75
C ARG A 131 -13.41 -0.67 13.58
N TYR A 132 -12.32 -1.41 13.52
CA TYR A 132 -12.06 -2.39 12.47
C TYR A 132 -13.15 -3.48 12.40
N GLN A 133 -13.50 -4.08 13.53
CA GLN A 133 -14.56 -5.09 13.60
C GLN A 133 -15.92 -4.51 13.17
N ASN A 134 -16.27 -3.31 13.66
CA ASN A 134 -17.49 -2.63 13.23
C ASN A 134 -17.52 -2.39 11.71
N ILE A 135 -16.36 -2.03 11.11
CA ILE A 135 -16.26 -1.84 9.66
C ILE A 135 -16.50 -3.15 8.91
N ARG A 136 -15.97 -4.28 9.39
CA ARG A 136 -16.15 -5.57 8.74
C ARG A 136 -17.58 -6.10 8.78
N GLU A 137 -18.32 -5.74 9.81
CA GLU A 137 -19.70 -6.19 10.02
C GLU A 137 -20.75 -5.33 9.29
N GLN A 138 -20.43 -4.06 9.01
CA GLN A 138 -21.35 -3.14 8.31
C GLN A 138 -21.35 -3.36 6.79
N ALA A 139 -22.54 -3.23 6.17
CA ALA A 139 -22.71 -3.47 4.74
C ALA A 139 -22.57 -2.20 3.86
N GLU A 140 -22.71 -1.00 4.43
CA GLU A 140 -23.01 0.19 3.62
C GLU A 140 -21.86 1.21 3.48
N LYS A 141 -21.19 1.63 4.56
CA LYS A 141 -20.22 2.75 4.50
C LYS A 141 -19.06 2.63 5.50
N PRO A 142 -17.79 2.54 5.03
CA PRO A 142 -17.36 2.38 3.65
C PRO A 142 -17.83 1.06 3.03
N LYS A 143 -17.80 0.99 1.70
CA LYS A 143 -18.00 -0.29 1.00
C LYS A 143 -16.80 -1.20 1.30
N VAL A 144 -17.04 -2.28 2.03
CA VAL A 144 -16.01 -3.29 2.33
C VAL A 144 -15.83 -4.21 1.13
N LEU A 145 -14.58 -4.39 0.70
CA LEU A 145 -14.22 -5.19 -0.46
C LEU A 145 -13.12 -6.19 -0.08
N LYS A 146 -13.42 -7.48 -0.28
CA LYS A 146 -12.48 -8.58 -0.01
C LYS A 146 -11.81 -9.05 -1.29
N ILE A 147 -10.98 -8.18 -1.88
CA ILE A 147 -10.33 -8.41 -3.17
C ILE A 147 -9.27 -9.51 -3.04
N ARG A 148 -9.05 -10.28 -4.11
CA ARG A 148 -8.09 -11.37 -4.17
C ARG A 148 -7.41 -11.39 -5.54
N GLN A 149 -6.32 -12.16 -5.66
CA GLN A 149 -5.77 -12.46 -6.97
C GLN A 149 -6.84 -13.14 -7.86
N HIS A 150 -6.89 -12.78 -9.14
CA HIS A 150 -7.84 -13.32 -10.13
C HIS A 150 -9.33 -13.14 -9.82
N HIS A 151 -9.74 -12.22 -8.95
CA HIS A 151 -11.17 -11.92 -8.78
C HIS A 151 -11.73 -11.33 -10.08
N GLU A 152 -12.45 -12.13 -10.87
CA GLU A 152 -12.78 -11.84 -12.29
C GLU A 152 -13.86 -10.77 -12.51
N SER A 153 -14.54 -10.30 -11.46
CA SER A 153 -15.50 -9.21 -11.60
C SER A 153 -14.88 -7.87 -11.23
N LEU A 154 -14.84 -6.99 -12.25
CA LEU A 154 -14.50 -5.56 -12.27
C LEU A 154 -13.07 -5.31 -12.75
N ASN A 155 -12.94 -4.67 -13.92
CA ASN A 155 -11.78 -3.86 -14.29
C ASN A 155 -11.34 -3.06 -13.05
N TYR A 156 -10.34 -3.52 -12.28
CA TYR A 156 -9.92 -2.81 -11.07
C TYR A 156 -9.22 -1.53 -11.48
N TRP A 157 -10.04 -0.49 -11.64
CA TRP A 157 -9.77 0.89 -12.04
C TRP A 157 -8.54 1.00 -12.94
N LEU A 158 -8.74 0.76 -14.24
CA LEU A 158 -7.75 1.06 -15.31
C LEU A 158 -7.12 2.45 -15.12
N ASP A 159 -7.83 3.37 -14.47
CA ASP A 159 -7.37 4.71 -14.13
C ASP A 159 -6.12 4.73 -13.21
N ASP A 160 -5.93 3.72 -12.34
CA ASP A 160 -4.86 3.68 -11.34
C ASP A 160 -3.77 2.64 -11.63
N ASN A 161 -3.97 1.73 -12.61
CA ASN A 161 -3.05 0.63 -12.93
C ASN A 161 -2.55 -0.14 -11.69
N LEU A 162 -3.45 -0.41 -10.73
CA LEU A 162 -3.18 -1.14 -9.50
C LEU A 162 -3.67 -2.59 -9.61
N LYS A 163 -2.75 -3.55 -9.52
CA LYS A 163 -3.01 -4.99 -9.57
C LYS A 163 -2.78 -5.64 -8.20
N VAL A 164 -3.67 -6.56 -7.83
CA VAL A 164 -3.51 -7.43 -6.65
C VAL A 164 -2.84 -8.74 -7.09
N LEU A 165 -1.63 -9.00 -6.60
CA LEU A 165 -0.90 -10.25 -6.87
C LEU A 165 -1.21 -11.33 -5.83
N GLY A 166 -1.51 -10.94 -4.59
CA GLY A 166 -1.94 -11.85 -3.52
C GLY A 166 -2.86 -11.12 -2.53
N PRO A 167 -3.62 -11.84 -1.70
CA PRO A 167 -3.52 -13.29 -1.49
C PRO A 167 -4.36 -14.14 -2.46
N SER A 168 -3.99 -15.42 -2.56
CA SER A 168 -4.79 -16.49 -3.16
C SER A 168 -5.81 -17.08 -2.19
N ASN A 169 -6.76 -17.85 -2.70
CA ASN A 169 -7.67 -18.63 -1.86
C ASN A 169 -6.91 -19.62 -0.97
N ALA A 170 -5.81 -20.21 -1.47
CA ALA A 170 -4.99 -21.13 -0.70
C ALA A 170 -4.31 -20.43 0.48
N LEU A 171 -3.78 -19.22 0.26
CA LEU A 171 -3.18 -18.40 1.31
C LEU A 171 -4.20 -17.94 2.36
N ILE A 172 -5.39 -17.52 1.94
CA ILE A 172 -6.48 -17.17 2.88
C ILE A 172 -6.84 -18.38 3.74
N LYS A 173 -6.99 -19.56 3.13
CA LYS A 173 -7.28 -20.80 3.87
C LYS A 173 -6.17 -21.12 4.87
N LYS A 174 -4.91 -21.04 4.45
CA LYS A 174 -3.75 -21.30 5.32
C LYS A 174 -3.70 -20.32 6.49
N ALA A 175 -3.97 -19.03 6.26
CA ALA A 175 -4.03 -18.03 7.32
C ALA A 175 -5.07 -18.38 8.40
N LYS A 176 -6.26 -18.84 8.00
CA LYS A 176 -7.32 -19.29 8.93
C LYS A 176 -6.92 -20.55 9.70
N GLU A 177 -6.28 -21.51 9.03
CA GLU A 177 -5.89 -22.79 9.63
C GLU A 177 -4.73 -22.65 10.63
N THR A 178 -3.81 -21.72 10.37
CA THR A 178 -2.58 -21.55 11.17
C THR A 178 -2.67 -20.41 12.18
N GLY A 179 -3.57 -19.45 11.98
CA GLY A 179 -3.60 -18.18 12.72
C GLY A 179 -2.52 -17.19 12.30
N GLU A 180 -1.67 -17.54 11.32
CA GLU A 180 -0.66 -16.65 10.76
C GLU A 180 -1.28 -15.82 9.62
N HIS A 181 -1.74 -14.62 9.95
CA HIS A 181 -2.46 -13.76 9.00
C HIS A 181 -1.55 -13.02 8.02
N ASN A 182 -0.23 -13.04 8.22
CA ASN A 182 0.73 -12.53 7.23
C ASN A 182 0.70 -13.36 5.93
N HIS A 183 0.24 -14.62 6.00
CA HIS A 183 0.03 -15.42 4.80
C HIS A 183 -0.97 -14.76 3.84
N CYS A 184 -1.98 -14.05 4.37
CA CYS A 184 -2.99 -13.40 3.55
C CYS A 184 -2.73 -11.91 3.27
N SER A 185 -1.53 -11.38 3.54
CA SER A 185 -1.22 -9.97 3.23
C SER A 185 -1.43 -9.64 1.76
N TYR A 186 -2.03 -8.48 1.49
CA TYR A 186 -2.08 -7.93 0.14
C TYR A 186 -0.66 -7.69 -0.40
N VAL A 187 -0.38 -8.25 -1.58
CA VAL A 187 0.77 -7.86 -2.40
C VAL A 187 0.26 -7.10 -3.61
N LEU A 188 0.67 -5.84 -3.73
CA LEU A 188 0.12 -4.89 -4.70
C LEU A 188 1.18 -4.50 -5.72
N LYS A 189 0.80 -4.44 -6.99
CA LYS A 189 1.66 -3.94 -8.06
C LYS A 189 1.03 -2.72 -8.72
N ILE A 190 1.82 -1.67 -8.90
CA ILE A 190 1.44 -0.44 -9.61
C ILE A 190 2.36 -0.27 -10.81
N GLU A 191 1.81 0.07 -11.97
CA GLU A 191 2.59 0.41 -13.16
C GLU A 191 2.20 1.79 -13.70
N HIS A 192 3.19 2.69 -13.81
CA HIS A 192 2.97 4.04 -14.34
C HIS A 192 4.22 4.54 -15.06
N GLU A 193 4.05 5.07 -16.29
CA GLU A 193 5.15 5.61 -17.11
C GLU A 193 6.35 4.66 -17.25
N GLY A 194 6.06 3.35 -17.37
CA GLY A 194 7.04 2.27 -17.49
C GLY A 194 7.71 1.84 -16.19
N ILE A 195 7.41 2.49 -15.06
CA ILE A 195 7.94 2.16 -13.74
C ILE A 195 6.99 1.21 -13.00
N LYS A 196 7.55 0.13 -12.48
CA LYS A 196 6.84 -0.91 -11.73
C LYS A 196 7.16 -0.79 -10.25
N ILE A 197 6.12 -0.68 -9.44
CA ILE A 197 6.21 -0.60 -7.98
C ILE A 197 5.52 -1.83 -7.40
N LEU A 198 6.19 -2.47 -6.45
CA LEU A 198 5.67 -3.65 -5.75
C LEU A 198 5.63 -3.38 -4.25
N LEU A 199 4.46 -3.52 -3.64
CA LEU A 199 4.23 -3.33 -2.21
C LEU A 199 4.01 -4.70 -1.56
N GLY A 200 4.91 -5.09 -0.65
CA GLY A 200 4.93 -6.44 -0.08
C GLY A 200 3.99 -6.69 1.10
N GLY A 201 3.45 -5.64 1.74
CA GLY A 201 2.77 -5.80 3.03
C GLY A 201 3.66 -6.57 4.00
N ASP A 202 3.12 -7.60 4.65
CA ASP A 202 3.91 -8.53 5.48
C ASP A 202 3.97 -9.94 4.90
N ALA A 203 3.76 -10.05 3.59
CA ALA A 203 3.69 -11.32 2.89
C ALA A 203 4.87 -12.24 3.24
N THR A 204 4.53 -13.45 3.68
CA THR A 204 5.46 -14.51 4.06
C THR A 204 6.19 -15.11 2.85
N LYS A 205 7.24 -15.91 3.10
CA LYS A 205 7.93 -16.66 2.02
C LYS A 205 6.97 -17.52 1.21
N GLU A 206 6.03 -18.17 1.87
CA GLU A 206 5.01 -18.97 1.19
C GLU A 206 4.04 -18.12 0.38
N SER A 207 3.74 -16.90 0.83
CA SER A 207 2.96 -15.94 0.03
C SER A 207 3.71 -15.59 -1.27
N TRP A 208 5.01 -15.34 -1.19
CA TRP A 208 5.83 -15.05 -2.37
C TRP A 208 5.99 -16.23 -3.33
N GLN A 209 6.14 -17.45 -2.80
CA GLN A 209 6.18 -18.67 -3.60
C GLN A 209 4.83 -18.90 -4.31
N ASP A 210 3.71 -18.69 -3.61
CA ASP A 210 2.37 -18.80 -4.19
C ASP A 210 2.15 -17.77 -5.31
N ILE A 211 2.56 -16.51 -5.09
CA ILE A 211 2.52 -15.44 -6.10
C ILE A 211 3.40 -15.80 -7.31
N LEU A 212 4.61 -16.29 -7.07
CA LEU A 212 5.52 -16.72 -8.15
C LEU A 212 4.91 -17.87 -8.96
N ALA A 213 4.26 -18.83 -8.30
CA ALA A 213 3.62 -19.97 -8.96
C ALA A 213 2.41 -19.56 -9.83
N HIS A 214 1.60 -18.61 -9.37
CA HIS A 214 0.39 -18.18 -10.08
C HIS A 214 0.65 -17.16 -11.18
N HIS A 215 1.62 -16.25 -10.98
CA HIS A 215 1.84 -15.13 -11.91
C HIS A 215 3.13 -15.25 -12.74
N GLY A 216 4.08 -16.07 -12.29
CA GLY A 216 5.36 -16.26 -12.96
C GLY A 216 6.36 -15.10 -12.78
N LYS A 217 7.62 -15.39 -13.08
CA LYS A 217 8.78 -14.50 -12.81
C LYS A 217 8.66 -13.10 -13.41
N ASN A 218 8.04 -12.98 -14.58
CA ASN A 218 7.92 -11.69 -15.27
C ASN A 218 6.97 -10.74 -14.54
N GLU A 219 5.94 -11.26 -13.86
CA GLU A 219 5.00 -10.42 -13.13
C GLU A 219 5.62 -9.86 -11.84
N LEU A 220 6.59 -10.54 -11.23
CA LEU A 220 7.25 -10.08 -10.01
C LEU A 220 8.22 -8.91 -10.24
N LYS A 221 8.66 -8.68 -11.49
CA LYS A 221 9.62 -7.61 -11.79
C LYS A 221 9.11 -6.24 -11.33
N ALA A 222 9.95 -5.53 -10.58
CA ALA A 222 9.67 -4.19 -10.09
C ALA A 222 10.94 -3.32 -10.15
N ASP A 223 10.78 -2.01 -10.30
CA ASP A 223 11.87 -1.04 -10.17
C ASP A 223 11.99 -0.55 -8.71
N VAL A 224 10.84 -0.42 -8.03
CA VAL A 224 10.73 -0.04 -6.62
C VAL A 224 10.01 -1.14 -5.85
N PHE A 225 10.61 -1.62 -4.77
CA PHE A 225 10.04 -2.68 -3.94
C PHE A 225 9.96 -2.25 -2.48
N LEU A 226 8.76 -2.16 -1.91
CA LEU A 226 8.57 -2.08 -0.46
C LEU A 226 8.70 -3.48 0.12
N ALA A 227 9.81 -3.71 0.82
CA ALA A 227 10.15 -5.00 1.41
C ALA A 227 9.10 -5.44 2.45
N PRO A 228 8.77 -6.74 2.50
CA PRO A 228 7.74 -7.23 3.40
C PRO A 228 8.20 -7.20 4.85
N HIS A 229 7.23 -7.09 5.79
CA HIS A 229 7.43 -7.33 7.22
C HIS A 229 8.64 -6.58 7.77
N HIS A 230 8.61 -5.27 7.51
CA HIS A 230 9.63 -4.31 7.96
C HIS A 230 11.04 -4.66 7.46
N GLY A 231 11.12 -5.34 6.32
CA GLY A 231 12.36 -5.78 5.70
C GLY A 231 12.95 -7.07 6.29
N SER A 232 12.18 -7.85 7.06
CA SER A 232 12.65 -9.11 7.62
C SER A 232 13.17 -10.08 6.54
N PRO A 233 14.39 -10.63 6.68
CA PRO A 233 14.91 -11.68 5.79
C PRO A 233 14.16 -13.01 5.95
N ALA A 234 13.34 -13.14 6.99
CA ALA A 234 12.49 -14.31 7.18
C ALA A 234 11.31 -14.33 6.20
N ASN A 235 10.96 -13.20 5.58
CA ASN A 235 9.75 -13.06 4.77
C ASN A 235 9.99 -13.13 3.26
N ILE A 236 11.24 -13.06 2.79
CA ILE A 236 11.56 -13.23 1.37
C ILE A 236 12.78 -14.11 1.14
N GLU A 237 12.69 -15.01 0.16
CA GLU A 237 13.80 -15.85 -0.29
C GLU A 237 14.64 -15.13 -1.34
N LYS A 238 15.94 -15.43 -1.39
CA LYS A 238 16.89 -14.76 -2.29
C LYS A 238 16.55 -14.97 -3.78
N ASP A 239 16.03 -16.14 -4.12
CA ASP A 239 15.63 -16.50 -5.48
C ASP A 239 14.38 -15.74 -5.94
N VAL A 240 13.37 -15.60 -5.06
CA VAL A 240 12.20 -14.74 -5.30
C VAL A 240 12.66 -13.30 -5.45
N PHE A 241 13.50 -12.79 -4.55
CA PHE A 241 14.03 -11.43 -4.64
C PHE A 241 14.78 -11.19 -5.96
N ALA A 242 15.55 -12.17 -6.43
CA ALA A 242 16.22 -12.11 -7.74
C ALA A 242 15.24 -12.06 -8.93
N HIS A 243 13.99 -12.52 -8.78
CA HIS A 243 12.94 -12.34 -9.78
C HIS A 243 12.25 -10.98 -9.71
N ILE A 244 12.18 -10.37 -8.52
CA ILE A 244 11.73 -8.98 -8.36
C ILE A 244 12.74 -8.03 -8.99
N ASN A 245 14.04 -8.26 -8.75
CA ASN A 245 15.17 -7.50 -9.30
C ASN A 245 15.00 -5.96 -9.23
N PRO A 246 14.77 -5.39 -8.04
CA PRO A 246 14.49 -3.96 -7.89
C PRO A 246 15.75 -3.09 -7.99
N GLN A 247 15.59 -1.88 -8.55
CA GLN A 247 16.62 -0.84 -8.49
C GLN A 247 16.62 -0.13 -7.13
N TYR A 248 15.45 -0.01 -6.50
CA TYR A 248 15.24 0.62 -5.20
C TYR A 248 14.45 -0.30 -4.27
N VAL A 249 14.94 -0.48 -3.05
CA VAL A 249 14.19 -1.15 -1.97
C VAL A 249 13.83 -0.14 -0.90
N ILE A 250 12.56 -0.10 -0.54
CA ILE A 250 12.04 0.68 0.58
C ILE A 250 11.85 -0.26 1.76
N VAL A 251 12.28 0.15 2.94
CA VAL A 251 12.06 -0.57 4.19
C VAL A 251 11.39 0.36 5.19
N SER A 252 10.19 0.00 5.66
CA SER A 252 9.56 0.68 6.79
C SER A 252 10.01 -0.01 8.07
N ASP A 253 10.81 0.66 8.89
CA ASP A 253 11.31 0.11 10.15
C ASP A 253 11.51 1.24 11.19
N HIS A 254 11.78 0.85 12.44
CA HIS A 254 11.93 1.71 13.61
C HIS A 254 13.28 1.53 14.32
N LYS A 255 13.55 2.37 15.32
CA LYS A 255 14.78 2.29 16.11
C LYS A 255 14.84 0.98 16.92
N GLY A 256 16.02 0.35 16.96
CA GLY A 256 16.26 -0.89 17.72
C GLY A 256 16.34 -2.17 16.89
N HIS A 257 15.83 -2.17 15.67
CA HIS A 257 15.95 -3.29 14.71
C HIS A 257 16.95 -2.95 13.59
N SER A 258 17.74 -3.90 13.12
CA SER A 258 18.81 -3.61 12.14
C SER A 258 19.15 -4.78 11.21
N TYR A 259 18.36 -5.85 11.25
CA TYR A 259 18.62 -7.10 10.52
C TYR A 259 18.34 -6.98 9.01
N ASP A 260 17.55 -5.98 8.65
CA ASP A 260 16.77 -5.85 7.44
C ASP A 260 17.48 -4.95 6.42
N TYR A 261 17.98 -3.78 6.84
CA TYR A 261 18.85 -2.95 6.00
C TYR A 261 20.11 -3.70 5.52
N GLN A 262 20.79 -4.41 6.43
CA GLN A 262 22.01 -5.15 6.07
C GLN A 262 21.73 -6.25 5.05
N TYR A 263 20.58 -6.93 5.19
CA TYR A 263 20.20 -7.99 4.28
C TYR A 263 19.97 -7.46 2.86
N TYR A 264 19.07 -6.49 2.66
CA TYR A 264 18.77 -5.99 1.32
C TYR A 264 19.96 -5.28 0.67
N ASN A 265 20.79 -4.59 1.47
CA ASN A 265 22.03 -3.99 0.97
C ASN A 265 23.05 -5.05 0.49
N SER A 266 22.91 -6.32 0.93
CA SER A 266 23.76 -7.44 0.51
C SER A 266 23.24 -8.22 -0.71
N LEU A 267 21.97 -8.05 -1.10
CA LEU A 267 21.33 -8.90 -2.11
C LEU A 267 21.57 -8.45 -3.55
N ALA A 268 21.86 -7.18 -3.82
CA ALA A 268 22.12 -6.64 -5.16
C ALA A 268 22.77 -5.24 -5.12
N SER A 269 23.17 -4.70 -6.27
CA SER A 269 23.54 -3.28 -6.46
C SER A 269 22.32 -2.35 -6.40
N THR A 270 21.44 -2.57 -5.42
CA THR A 270 20.17 -1.89 -5.22
C THR A 270 20.36 -0.80 -4.18
N GLN A 271 19.78 0.37 -4.41
CA GLN A 271 19.76 1.42 -3.40
C GLN A 271 18.64 1.13 -2.39
N VAL A 272 19.01 1.00 -1.11
CA VAL A 272 18.05 0.80 -0.02
C VAL A 272 17.73 2.14 0.64
N TYR A 273 16.44 2.43 0.83
CA TYR A 273 15.95 3.55 1.61
C TYR A 273 15.09 3.03 2.77
N SER A 274 15.64 3.11 3.98
CA SER A 274 14.90 2.80 5.21
C SER A 274 14.28 4.08 5.78
N THR A 275 12.98 4.08 6.05
CA THR A 275 12.26 5.27 6.57
C THR A 275 12.81 5.74 7.92
N LYS A 276 13.33 4.82 8.72
CA LYS A 276 14.09 5.08 9.94
C LYS A 276 15.25 6.05 9.77
N HIS A 277 16.02 5.87 8.70
CA HIS A 277 17.25 6.64 8.43
C HIS A 277 16.95 7.87 7.57
N PHE A 278 16.08 7.71 6.59
CA PHE A 278 15.80 8.70 5.55
C PHE A 278 14.54 9.53 5.80
N GLY A 279 13.81 9.27 6.90
CA GLY A 279 12.50 9.88 7.15
C GLY A 279 11.45 9.40 6.15
N ASN A 280 10.45 10.24 5.88
CA ASN A 280 9.49 9.96 4.82
C ASN A 280 10.20 9.82 3.47
N ILE A 281 9.81 8.84 2.64
CA ILE A 281 10.35 8.66 1.30
C ILE A 281 9.25 8.93 0.29
N THR A 282 9.48 9.85 -0.64
CA THR A 282 8.52 10.22 -1.67
C THR A 282 9.00 9.79 -3.05
N LEU A 283 8.17 9.01 -3.75
CA LEU A 283 8.34 8.65 -5.14
C LEU A 283 7.36 9.47 -6.00
N GLU A 284 7.90 10.17 -6.99
CA GLU A 284 7.19 11.03 -7.94
C GLU A 284 7.47 10.54 -9.35
N ILE A 285 6.43 10.15 -10.07
CA ILE A 285 6.52 9.61 -11.43
C ILE A 285 5.53 10.36 -12.31
N GLY A 286 6.06 11.10 -13.28
CA GLY A 286 5.31 11.70 -14.38
C GLY A 286 5.97 11.42 -15.72
N ALA A 287 5.37 11.92 -16.80
CA ALA A 287 5.84 11.67 -18.17
C ALA A 287 7.29 12.11 -18.39
N THR A 288 7.71 13.23 -17.79
CA THR A 288 9.04 13.83 -17.98
C THR A 288 9.97 13.72 -16.76
N SER A 289 9.47 13.30 -15.60
CA SER A 289 10.25 13.24 -14.36
C SER A 289 9.96 11.97 -13.57
N LYS A 290 11.03 11.36 -13.05
CA LYS A 290 10.98 10.18 -12.19
C LYS A 290 11.96 10.43 -11.05
N LYS A 291 11.47 10.56 -9.82
CA LYS A 291 12.29 10.98 -8.68
C LYS A 291 11.90 10.20 -7.43
N ILE A 292 12.92 9.76 -6.70
CA ILE A 292 12.80 9.31 -5.31
C ILE A 292 13.49 10.33 -4.41
N THR A 293 12.79 10.83 -3.39
CA THR A 293 13.26 11.88 -2.48
C THR A 293 13.11 11.41 -1.04
N PRO A 294 14.21 11.11 -0.33
CA PRO A 294 14.17 10.96 1.11
C PRO A 294 14.00 12.34 1.79
N GLU A 295 13.29 12.38 2.92
CA GLU A 295 13.14 13.58 3.75
C GLU A 295 14.47 14.01 4.40
N ARG A 296 15.33 13.05 4.71
CA ARG A 296 16.61 13.27 5.40
C ARG A 296 17.76 12.76 4.54
N ASN A 297 18.91 13.42 4.69
CA ASN A 297 20.17 12.86 4.20
C ASN A 297 20.57 11.76 5.18
N GLY A 298 20.57 10.51 4.70
CA GLY A 298 20.87 9.32 5.51
C GLY A 298 22.27 9.28 6.07
#